data_AF-A0A7S4SQS6-F1
#
_entry.id   AF-A0A7S4SQS6-F1
#
_cell.length_a   1.000
_cell.length_b   1.000
_cell.length_c   1.000
_cell.angle_alpha   90.00
_cell.angle_beta   90.00
_cell.angle_gamma   90.00
#
_symmetry.space_group_name_H-M   'P 1'
#
loop_
_entity.id
_entity.type
_entity.pdbx_description
1 polymer ?
#
loop_
_entity_poly.entity_id
_entity_poly.type
_entity_poly.pdbx_seq_one_letter_code
_entity_poly.pdbx_strand_id
1 'polypeptide(L)'
;MAFRKCDVDGAASEALMAFYDRFKTLLNQPDGIGRVCDAITNCEAARRGIRDVVIGQTTLNAHKIADLFVGMAKLTALKHLAFTYVHFEDEAAAVELGRSFAHLVNLTSVEVNTLDLRDEAAAASDRQSRGRGARRGAGRGQCGRVYVPRHSFSPAFFVEFRKSIAHLANLTSLALIQMDIGTEDEETIRAICEEKGIRLTCF
;
A
#
# COMPACT_ATOMS: atom_id res chain seq x y z
N MET A 1 -12.28 -0.48 4.90
CA MET A 1 -11.19 -1.45 5.19
C MET A 1 -11.75 -2.86 5.40
N ALA A 2 -11.41 -3.81 4.53
CA ALA A 2 -11.90 -5.19 4.58
C ALA A 2 -10.72 -6.17 4.65
N PHE A 3 -10.65 -6.95 5.72
CA PHE A 3 -9.78 -8.12 5.81
C PHE A 3 -10.63 -9.34 5.44
N ARG A 4 -10.18 -10.17 4.49
CA ARG A 4 -10.85 -11.46 4.23
C ARG A 4 -10.38 -12.47 5.27
N LYS A 5 -11.36 -13.16 5.84
CA LYS A 5 -11.23 -14.17 6.88
C LYS A 5 -10.36 -15.32 6.35
N CYS A 6 -9.21 -15.59 6.97
CA CYS A 6 -8.45 -16.81 6.71
C CYS A 6 -9.18 -18.00 7.37
N ASP A 7 -9.20 -19.15 6.70
CA ASP A 7 -9.57 -20.42 7.33
C ASP A 7 -8.49 -20.81 8.34
N VAL A 8 -8.87 -20.96 9.61
CA VAL A 8 -7.97 -21.32 10.72
C VAL A 8 -8.62 -22.42 11.53
N ASP A 9 -7.86 -23.47 11.86
CA ASP A 9 -8.31 -24.55 12.74
C ASP A 9 -8.74 -24.04 14.13
N GLY A 10 -9.78 -24.68 14.67
CA GLY A 10 -10.80 -24.09 15.56
C GLY A 10 -10.36 -23.38 16.86
N ALA A 11 -9.18 -23.64 17.43
CA ALA A 11 -8.69 -22.94 18.63
C ALA A 11 -7.80 -21.72 18.31
N ALA A 12 -7.10 -21.75 17.16
CA ALA A 12 -6.38 -20.59 16.65
C ALA A 12 -7.37 -19.55 16.08
N SER A 13 -8.55 -19.98 15.64
CA SER A 13 -9.62 -19.13 15.11
C SER A 13 -10.05 -18.01 16.07
N GLU A 14 -10.35 -18.26 17.35
CA GLU A 14 -10.80 -17.18 18.27
C GLU A 14 -9.71 -16.14 18.56
N ALA A 15 -8.49 -16.58 18.85
CA ALA A 15 -7.37 -15.66 19.10
C ALA A 15 -6.99 -14.86 17.84
N LEU A 16 -7.06 -15.49 16.66
CA LEU A 16 -6.84 -14.81 15.38
C LEU A 16 -7.97 -13.83 15.06
N MET A 17 -9.23 -14.19 15.34
CA MET A 17 -10.40 -13.33 15.11
C MET A 17 -10.40 -12.13 16.05
N ALA A 18 -10.08 -12.32 17.33
CA ALA A 18 -9.88 -11.23 18.27
C ALA A 18 -8.69 -10.33 17.88
N PHE A 19 -7.63 -10.94 17.33
CA PHE A 19 -6.52 -10.19 16.74
C PHE A 19 -6.98 -9.38 15.52
N TYR A 20 -7.74 -9.94 14.58
CA TYR A 20 -8.26 -9.24 13.40
C TYR A 20 -9.16 -8.04 13.75
N ASP A 21 -10.09 -8.21 14.70
CA ASP A 21 -10.96 -7.13 15.16
C ASP A 21 -10.16 -6.01 15.86
N ARG A 22 -9.16 -6.39 16.68
CA ARG A 22 -8.21 -5.42 17.24
C ARG A 22 -7.39 -4.75 16.15
N PHE A 23 -6.87 -5.49 15.18
CA PHE A 23 -5.99 -4.99 14.12
C PHE A 23 -6.66 -3.90 13.27
N LYS A 24 -7.92 -4.12 12.88
CA LYS A 24 -8.73 -3.16 12.15
C LYS A 24 -9.03 -1.90 12.96
N THR A 25 -9.25 -2.05 14.26
CA THR A 25 -9.49 -0.93 15.18
C THR A 25 -8.21 -0.15 15.46
N LEU A 26 -7.10 -0.85 15.63
CA LEU A 26 -5.80 -0.29 15.94
C LEU A 26 -5.27 0.53 14.78
N LEU A 27 -5.32 0.06 13.53
CA LEU A 27 -4.79 0.81 12.36
C LEU A 27 -5.39 2.21 12.14
N ASN A 28 -6.56 2.50 12.72
CA ASN A 28 -7.18 3.83 12.66
C ASN A 28 -6.81 4.74 13.85
N GLN A 29 -6.00 4.26 14.80
CA GLN A 29 -5.52 5.02 15.95
C GLN A 29 -4.12 5.61 15.70
N PRO A 30 -3.77 6.74 16.33
CA PRO A 30 -2.46 7.38 16.18
C PRO A 30 -1.28 6.42 16.45
N ASP A 31 -1.41 5.53 17.44
CA ASP A 31 -0.40 4.51 17.82
C ASP A 31 -0.73 3.11 17.30
N GLY A 32 -1.65 3.04 16.34
CA GLY A 32 -2.25 1.83 15.85
C GLY A 32 -1.27 0.78 15.34
N ILE A 33 -0.30 1.25 14.57
CA ILE A 33 0.68 0.41 13.89
C ILE A 33 1.66 -0.20 14.90
N GLY A 34 2.13 0.57 15.88
CA GLY A 34 2.96 0.03 16.97
C GLY A 34 2.25 -1.07 17.72
N ARG A 35 0.99 -0.85 18.12
CA ARG A 35 0.17 -1.86 18.81
C ARG A 35 -0.11 -3.10 17.96
N VAL A 36 -0.26 -2.93 16.65
CA VAL A 36 -0.36 -4.04 15.69
C VAL A 36 0.94 -4.86 15.67
N CYS A 37 2.09 -4.20 15.60
CA CYS A 37 3.39 -4.86 15.57
C CYS A 37 3.68 -5.60 16.88
N ASP A 38 3.31 -5.01 18.01
CA ASP A 38 3.40 -5.66 19.33
C ASP A 38 2.49 -6.88 19.41
N ALA A 39 1.26 -6.76 18.90
CA ALA A 39 0.32 -7.88 18.87
C ALA A 39 0.80 -9.03 17.98
N ILE A 40 1.41 -8.73 16.81
CA ILE A 40 2.04 -9.75 15.95
C ILE A 40 3.21 -10.42 16.69
N THR A 41 4.05 -9.62 17.35
CA THR A 41 5.25 -10.11 18.04
C THR A 41 4.88 -11.09 19.16
N ASN A 42 3.82 -10.79 19.90
CA ASN A 42 3.42 -11.55 21.08
C ASN A 42 2.42 -12.68 20.80
N CYS A 43 1.94 -12.84 19.55
CA CYS A 43 0.95 -13.87 19.19
C CYS A 43 1.55 -14.91 18.23
N GLU A 44 1.94 -16.09 18.75
CA GLU A 44 2.46 -17.19 17.93
C GLU A 44 1.45 -17.71 16.91
N ALA A 45 0.17 -17.78 17.29
CA ALA A 45 -0.92 -18.13 16.38
C ALA A 45 -1.02 -17.14 15.21
N ALA A 46 -0.86 -15.84 15.45
CA ALA A 46 -0.86 -14.83 14.39
C ALA A 46 0.33 -15.02 13.43
N ARG A 47 1.54 -15.26 13.96
CA ARG A 47 2.76 -15.44 13.15
C ARG A 47 2.71 -16.65 12.22
N ARG A 48 1.98 -17.69 12.61
CA ARG A 48 1.82 -18.93 11.81
C ARG A 48 0.50 -19.00 11.04
N GLY A 49 -0.49 -18.20 11.39
CA GLY A 49 -1.85 -18.27 10.84
C GLY A 49 -2.15 -17.23 9.76
N ILE A 50 -1.56 -16.04 9.84
CA ILE A 50 -1.89 -14.95 8.91
C ILE A 50 -1.16 -15.16 7.59
N ARG A 51 -1.93 -15.42 6.53
CA ARG A 51 -1.43 -15.63 5.16
C ARG A 51 -1.69 -14.44 4.25
N ASP A 52 -2.71 -13.65 4.57
CA ASP A 52 -3.20 -12.57 3.73
C ASP A 52 -3.32 -11.27 4.54
N VAL A 53 -2.70 -10.21 4.05
CA VAL A 53 -2.84 -8.86 4.61
C VAL A 53 -3.29 -7.91 3.51
N VAL A 54 -4.38 -7.19 3.77
CA VAL A 54 -4.88 -6.12 2.90
C VAL A 54 -4.84 -4.82 3.68
N ILE A 55 -4.07 -3.86 3.19
CA ILE A 55 -4.00 -2.50 3.73
C ILE A 55 -4.75 -1.61 2.75
N GLY A 56 -5.70 -0.83 3.25
CA GLY A 56 -6.39 0.08 2.35
C GLY A 56 -7.21 1.14 3.03
N GLN A 57 -7.51 2.20 2.27
CA GLN A 57 -8.22 3.39 2.72
C GLN A 57 -7.54 4.03 3.94
N THR A 58 -6.22 4.18 3.89
CA THR A 58 -5.43 4.73 5.00
C THR A 58 -4.41 5.75 4.49
N THR A 59 -3.87 6.53 5.42
CA THR A 59 -2.77 7.47 5.16
C THR A 59 -1.54 7.02 5.96
N LEU A 60 -0.44 6.79 5.25
CA LEU A 60 0.81 6.28 5.81
C LEU A 60 1.94 7.30 5.66
N ASN A 61 2.80 7.38 6.66
CA ASN A 61 4.10 8.04 6.56
C ASN A 61 5.23 7.00 6.64
N ALA A 62 6.46 7.46 6.41
CA ALA A 62 7.64 6.59 6.40
C ALA A 62 7.79 5.77 7.69
N HIS A 63 7.62 6.38 8.87
CA HIS A 63 7.72 5.67 10.15
C HIS A 63 6.68 4.55 10.28
N LYS A 64 5.42 4.87 9.97
CA LYS A 64 4.33 3.90 9.97
C LYS A 64 4.58 2.73 9.02
N ILE A 65 5.18 2.97 7.86
CA ILE A 65 5.49 1.93 6.88
C ILE A 65 6.60 1.03 7.40
N ALA A 66 7.71 1.62 7.87
CA ALA A 66 8.83 0.87 8.42
C ALA A 66 8.39 -0.06 9.56
N ASP A 67 7.65 0.47 10.54
CA ASP A 67 7.15 -0.32 11.67
C ASP A 67 6.25 -1.47 11.20
N LEU A 68 5.31 -1.17 10.29
CA LEU A 68 4.37 -2.16 9.76
C LEU A 68 5.10 -3.31 9.07
N PHE A 69 6.10 -3.02 8.25
CA PHE A 69 6.86 -4.05 7.55
C PHE A 69 7.79 -4.85 8.47
N VAL A 70 8.35 -4.24 9.52
CA VAL A 70 9.06 -4.96 10.59
C VAL A 70 8.11 -5.95 11.30
N GLY A 71 6.86 -5.53 11.57
CA GLY A 71 5.82 -6.41 12.11
C GLY A 71 5.47 -7.54 11.14
N MET A 72 5.17 -7.21 9.88
CA MET A 72 4.77 -8.18 8.85
C MET A 72 5.87 -9.19 8.51
N ALA A 73 7.15 -8.81 8.57
CA ALA A 73 8.26 -9.74 8.37
C ALA A 73 8.27 -10.90 9.39
N LYS A 74 7.64 -10.71 10.57
CA LYS A 74 7.47 -11.77 11.58
C LYS A 74 6.33 -12.74 11.26
N LEU A 75 5.48 -12.44 10.28
CA LEU A 75 4.41 -13.31 9.81
C LEU A 75 4.99 -14.37 8.86
N THR A 76 5.52 -15.45 9.43
CA THR A 76 6.16 -16.54 8.67
C THR A 76 5.25 -17.23 7.66
N ALA A 77 3.92 -17.18 7.89
CA ALA A 77 2.93 -17.73 6.97
C ALA A 77 2.42 -16.74 5.92
N LEU A 78 2.85 -15.47 5.94
CA LEU A 78 2.36 -14.45 5.01
C LEU A 78 2.74 -14.80 3.57
N LYS A 79 1.74 -14.83 2.69
CA LYS A 79 1.85 -15.17 1.27
C LYS A 79 1.34 -14.07 0.36
N HIS A 80 0.30 -13.36 0.78
CA HIS A 80 -0.35 -12.32 0.00
C HIS A 80 -0.35 -11.00 0.75
N LEU A 81 0.08 -9.94 0.06
CA LEU A 81 0.01 -8.57 0.54
C LEU A 81 -0.65 -7.68 -0.51
N ALA A 82 -1.71 -6.99 -0.12
CA ALA A 82 -2.40 -6.05 -0.99
C ALA A 82 -2.45 -4.64 -0.39
N PHE A 83 -2.11 -3.63 -1.19
CA PHE A 83 -2.36 -2.22 -0.88
C PHE A 83 -3.49 -1.71 -1.77
N THR A 84 -4.52 -1.11 -1.19
CA THR A 84 -5.72 -0.66 -1.90
C THR A 84 -6.14 0.74 -1.46
N TYR A 85 -6.05 1.76 -2.33
CA TYR A 85 -6.39 3.15 -1.96
C TYR A 85 -5.59 3.65 -0.75
N VAL A 86 -4.27 3.61 -0.85
CA VAL A 86 -3.38 4.09 0.22
C VAL A 86 -2.77 5.42 -0.18
N HIS A 87 -2.90 6.39 0.73
CA HIS A 87 -2.32 7.71 0.58
C HIS A 87 -1.02 7.79 1.37
N PHE A 88 0.00 8.43 0.80
CA PHE A 88 1.24 8.73 1.49
C PHE A 88 1.28 10.19 1.92
N GLU A 89 1.76 10.44 3.14
CA GLU A 89 1.88 11.81 3.67
C GLU A 89 2.95 12.62 2.90
N ASP A 90 3.99 11.96 2.42
CA ASP A 90 5.09 12.57 1.69
C ASP A 90 5.77 11.56 0.74
N GLU A 91 6.74 12.05 -0.05
CA GLU A 91 7.55 11.22 -0.95
C GLU A 91 8.39 10.20 -0.19
N ALA A 92 8.90 10.54 0.99
CA ALA A 92 9.72 9.65 1.81
C ALA A 92 8.94 8.39 2.21
N ALA A 93 7.65 8.52 2.49
CA ALA A 93 6.76 7.40 2.77
C ALA A 93 6.60 6.48 1.55
N ALA A 94 6.43 7.03 0.35
CA ALA A 94 6.38 6.22 -0.86
C ALA A 94 7.69 5.46 -1.07
N VAL A 95 8.85 6.13 -0.99
CA VAL A 95 10.15 5.48 -1.12
C VAL A 95 10.35 4.38 -0.08
N GLU A 96 9.95 4.62 1.17
CA GLU A 96 10.03 3.63 2.24
C GLU A 96 9.17 2.38 1.95
N LEU A 97 7.99 2.55 1.33
CA LEU A 97 7.19 1.42 0.86
C LEU A 97 7.97 0.57 -0.14
N GLY A 98 8.57 1.23 -1.15
CA GLY A 98 9.34 0.57 -2.19
C GLY A 98 10.47 -0.28 -1.60
N ARG A 99 11.17 0.24 -0.58
CA ARG A 99 12.23 -0.46 0.16
C ARG A 99 11.72 -1.63 0.97
N SER A 100 10.62 -1.43 1.66
CA SER A 100 10.19 -2.34 2.71
C SER A 100 9.75 -3.70 2.17
N PHE A 101 9.32 -3.79 0.91
CA PHE A 101 8.98 -5.05 0.25
C PHE A 101 10.09 -6.09 0.32
N ALA A 102 11.38 -5.69 0.31
CA ALA A 102 12.50 -6.60 0.41
C ALA A 102 12.51 -7.43 1.72
N HIS A 103 11.87 -6.94 2.78
CA HIS A 103 11.80 -7.65 4.08
C HIS A 103 10.80 -8.80 4.10
N LEU A 104 9.91 -8.89 3.10
CA LEU A 104 8.79 -9.85 3.09
C LEU A 104 9.11 -11.07 2.20
N VAL A 105 10.22 -11.73 2.49
CA VAL A 105 10.79 -12.83 1.68
C VAL A 105 9.86 -14.03 1.44
N ASN A 106 8.81 -14.18 2.26
CA ASN A 106 7.87 -15.29 2.17
C ASN A 106 6.71 -15.05 1.20
N LEU A 107 6.56 -13.82 0.68
CA LEU A 107 5.47 -13.45 -0.21
C LEU A 107 5.52 -14.21 -1.51
N THR A 108 4.35 -14.68 -1.92
CA THR A 108 4.11 -15.29 -3.23
C THR A 108 3.32 -14.38 -4.15
N SER A 109 2.61 -13.39 -3.60
CA SER A 109 1.81 -12.44 -4.38
C SER A 109 1.77 -11.06 -3.72
N VAL A 110 1.92 -10.04 -4.56
CA VAL A 110 1.76 -8.63 -4.18
C VAL A 110 0.74 -7.99 -5.11
N GLU A 111 -0.23 -7.29 -4.53
CA GLU A 111 -1.18 -6.44 -5.25
C GLU A 111 -1.01 -5.00 -4.78
N VAL A 112 -0.82 -4.09 -5.72
CA VAL A 112 -0.75 -2.66 -5.46
C VAL A 112 -1.81 -2.00 -6.32
N ASN A 113 -2.84 -1.48 -5.67
CA ASN A 113 -3.99 -0.86 -6.31
C ASN A 113 -4.18 0.55 -5.78
N THR A 114 -4.07 1.53 -6.67
CA THR A 114 -4.27 2.96 -6.37
C THR A 114 -3.46 3.41 -5.15
N LEU A 115 -2.21 3.77 -5.40
CA LEU A 115 -1.39 4.46 -4.42
C LEU A 115 -1.30 5.94 -4.83
N ASP A 116 -1.37 6.85 -3.86
CA ASP A 116 -1.39 8.29 -4.15
C ASP A 116 -0.54 9.08 -3.14
N LEU A 117 0.18 10.09 -3.60
CA LEU A 117 0.92 11.03 -2.77
C LEU A 117 -0.01 12.19 -2.40
N ARG A 118 -0.24 12.45 -1.11
CA ARG A 118 -0.96 13.67 -0.70
C ARG A 118 -0.07 14.88 -0.91
N ASP A 119 -0.29 15.59 -2.01
CA ASP A 119 0.29 16.92 -2.18
C ASP A 119 -0.58 17.96 -1.45
N GLU A 120 -0.16 18.40 -0.26
CA GLU A 120 -0.85 19.48 0.45
C GLU A 120 -0.91 20.79 -0.36
N ALA A 121 0.02 21.00 -1.32
CA ALA A 121 -0.01 22.16 -2.20
C ALA A 121 -1.17 22.08 -3.23
N ALA A 122 -1.51 20.89 -3.72
CA ALA A 122 -2.67 20.67 -4.58
C ALA A 122 -4.00 20.87 -3.81
N ALA A 123 -4.05 20.45 -2.54
CA ALA A 123 -5.20 20.69 -1.67
C ALA A 123 -5.40 22.17 -1.32
N ALA A 124 -4.32 22.95 -1.19
CA ALA A 124 -4.38 24.40 -0.96
C ALA A 124 -4.92 25.15 -2.19
N SER A 125 -4.57 24.72 -3.42
CA SER A 125 -5.06 25.33 -4.67
C SER A 125 -6.58 25.11 -4.89
N ASP A 126 -7.12 23.94 -4.52
CA ASP A 126 -8.58 23.67 -4.59
C ASP A 126 -9.36 24.38 -3.46
N ARG A 127 -8.71 24.72 -2.33
CA ARG A 127 -9.31 25.58 -1.29
C ARG A 127 -9.30 27.07 -1.67
N GLN A 128 -8.24 27.54 -2.33
CA GLN A 128 -8.10 28.94 -2.73
C GLN A 128 -9.03 29.31 -3.91
N SER A 129 -9.32 28.35 -4.80
CA SER A 129 -10.28 28.52 -5.91
C SER A 129 -11.75 28.47 -5.46
N ARG A 130 -12.07 27.85 -4.31
CA ARG A 130 -13.41 27.89 -3.70
C ARG A 130 -13.67 29.15 -2.86
N GLY A 131 -12.64 29.90 -2.51
CA GLY A 131 -12.75 31.12 -1.68
C GLY A 131 -12.84 32.45 -2.45
N ARG A 132 -12.59 32.48 -3.76
CA ARG A 132 -12.64 33.69 -4.60
C ARG A 132 -13.57 33.52 -5.80
N GLY A 133 -14.87 33.36 -5.54
CA GLY A 133 -15.84 33.11 -6.61
C GLY A 133 -17.27 33.53 -6.27
N ALA A 134 -17.48 34.50 -5.39
CA ALA A 134 -18.81 35.12 -5.24
C ALA A 134 -18.81 36.48 -5.95
N ARG A 135 -19.64 36.58 -7.00
CA ARG A 135 -20.01 37.75 -7.81
C ARG A 135 -19.19 37.97 -9.09
N ARG A 136 -19.69 37.41 -10.21
CA ARG A 136 -20.28 38.13 -11.36
C ARG A 136 -20.19 37.29 -12.64
N GLY A 137 -21.28 37.29 -13.42
CA GLY A 137 -21.22 37.14 -14.88
C GLY A 137 -21.69 35.80 -15.42
N ALA A 138 -22.89 35.81 -16.02
CA ALA A 138 -23.34 34.77 -16.93
C ALA A 138 -22.42 34.69 -18.16
N GLY A 139 -21.92 33.50 -18.49
CA GLY A 139 -21.13 33.24 -19.69
C GLY A 139 -20.97 31.74 -19.90
N ARG A 140 -21.49 31.24 -21.01
CA ARG A 140 -21.36 29.85 -21.44
C ARG A 140 -19.87 29.50 -21.60
N GLY A 141 -19.40 28.52 -20.84
CA GLY A 141 -18.08 27.93 -20.97
C GLY A 141 -18.05 26.65 -20.15
N GLN A 142 -17.83 25.52 -20.82
CA GLN A 142 -17.77 24.19 -20.22
C GLN A 142 -16.89 24.19 -18.98
N CYS A 143 -17.49 24.00 -17.81
CA CYS A 143 -16.80 23.57 -16.60
C CYS A 143 -16.45 22.08 -16.76
N GLY A 144 -15.52 21.79 -17.67
CA GLY A 144 -14.75 20.56 -17.60
C GLY A 144 -13.72 20.73 -16.50
N ARG A 145 -14.06 20.33 -15.26
CA ARG A 145 -13.02 19.98 -14.29
C ARG A 145 -12.28 18.80 -14.91
N VAL A 146 -11.18 19.09 -15.61
CA VAL A 146 -10.20 18.07 -15.96
C VAL A 146 -9.64 17.60 -14.63
N TYR A 147 -10.09 16.44 -14.16
CA TYR A 147 -9.34 15.69 -13.17
C TYR A 147 -8.01 15.37 -13.85
N VAL A 148 -6.95 16.02 -13.40
CA VAL A 148 -5.59 15.67 -13.80
C VAL A 148 -5.10 14.74 -12.68
N PRO A 149 -5.17 13.41 -12.82
CA PRO A 149 -4.41 12.55 -11.92
C PRO A 149 -2.95 12.85 -12.24
N ARG A 150 -2.24 13.52 -11.33
CA ARG A 150 -0.82 13.82 -11.48
C ARG A 150 -0.12 13.63 -10.16
N HIS A 151 -0.13 12.38 -9.70
CA HIS A 151 0.79 11.95 -8.68
C HIS A 151 1.46 10.68 -9.20
N SER A 152 2.27 10.87 -10.25
CA SER A 152 3.24 9.88 -10.68
C SER A 152 4.19 9.65 -9.51
N PHE A 153 4.43 8.40 -9.13
CA PHE A 153 5.43 8.09 -8.12
C PHE A 153 6.78 8.65 -8.56
N SER A 154 7.57 9.13 -7.60
CA SER A 154 8.89 9.64 -7.94
C SER A 154 9.78 8.51 -8.48
N PRO A 155 10.76 8.82 -9.33
CA PRO A 155 11.72 7.81 -9.81
C PRO A 155 12.40 7.05 -8.66
N ALA A 156 12.60 7.70 -7.50
CA ALA A 156 13.19 7.08 -6.32
C ALA A 156 12.35 5.91 -5.77
N PHE A 157 11.02 6.02 -5.79
CA PHE A 157 10.13 4.91 -5.43
C PHE A 157 10.38 3.71 -6.35
N PHE A 158 10.34 3.91 -7.67
CA PHE A 158 10.50 2.82 -8.62
C PHE A 158 11.88 2.19 -8.58
N VAL A 159 12.94 2.96 -8.28
CA VAL A 159 14.29 2.41 -8.03
C VAL A 159 14.27 1.43 -6.87
N GLU A 160 13.71 1.81 -5.71
CA GLU A 160 13.69 0.93 -4.54
C GLU A 160 12.71 -0.24 -4.72
N PHE A 161 11.54 0.00 -5.33
CA PHE A 161 10.55 -1.03 -5.60
C PHE A 161 11.08 -2.13 -6.52
N ARG A 162 11.79 -1.77 -7.60
CA ARG A 162 12.44 -2.73 -8.50
C ARG A 162 13.48 -3.58 -7.78
N LYS A 163 14.33 -2.97 -6.95
CA LYS A 163 15.31 -3.70 -6.12
C LYS A 163 14.62 -4.71 -5.20
N SER A 164 13.52 -4.30 -4.57
CA SER A 164 12.76 -5.16 -3.68
C SER A 164 12.12 -6.35 -4.41
N ILE A 165 11.44 -6.11 -5.54
CA ILE A 165 10.85 -7.19 -6.35
C ILE A 165 11.93 -8.18 -6.80
N ALA A 166 13.09 -7.67 -7.24
CA ALA A 166 14.21 -8.52 -7.63
C ALA A 166 14.70 -9.41 -6.46
N HIS A 167 14.60 -8.94 -5.22
CA HIS A 167 14.99 -9.69 -4.03
C HIS A 167 13.97 -10.74 -3.58
N LEU A 168 12.69 -10.60 -3.95
CA LEU A 168 11.64 -11.54 -3.56
C LEU A 168 11.74 -12.85 -4.35
N ALA A 169 12.43 -13.84 -3.78
CA ALA A 169 12.68 -15.14 -4.42
C ALA A 169 11.41 -15.99 -4.61
N ASN A 170 10.40 -15.81 -3.77
CA ASN A 170 9.17 -16.62 -3.78
C ASN A 170 8.00 -15.94 -4.52
N LEU A 171 8.17 -14.71 -5.00
CA LEU A 171 7.11 -13.97 -5.67
C LEU A 171 6.77 -14.65 -7.00
N THR A 172 5.49 -14.93 -7.22
CA THR A 172 4.98 -15.55 -8.46
C THR A 172 3.93 -14.70 -9.14
N SER A 173 3.38 -13.70 -8.45
CA SER A 173 2.38 -12.78 -9.00
C SER A 173 2.61 -11.36 -8.49
N LEU A 174 2.59 -10.41 -9.42
CA LEU A 174 2.60 -8.98 -9.15
C LEU A 174 1.47 -8.31 -9.91
N ALA A 175 0.58 -7.63 -9.20
CA ALA A 175 -0.48 -6.83 -9.81
C ALA A 175 -0.27 -5.35 -9.48
N LEU A 176 -0.16 -4.52 -10.51
CA LEU A 176 -0.03 -3.07 -10.43
C LEU A 176 -1.26 -2.45 -11.11
N ILE A 177 -2.24 -2.08 -10.30
CA ILE A 177 -3.58 -1.69 -10.74
C ILE A 177 -3.74 -0.19 -10.55
N GLN A 178 -4.12 0.53 -11.62
CA GLN A 178 -4.35 1.97 -11.57
C GLN A 178 -3.15 2.75 -11.01
N MET A 179 -1.94 2.29 -11.33
CA MET A 179 -0.70 2.97 -10.99
C MET A 179 -0.23 3.80 -12.18
N ASP A 180 0.08 5.07 -11.95
CA ASP A 180 0.73 5.92 -12.94
C ASP A 180 2.23 5.61 -12.98
N ILE A 181 2.60 4.67 -13.87
CA ILE A 181 3.96 4.17 -14.05
C ILE A 181 4.48 4.73 -15.37
N GLY A 182 5.65 5.37 -15.34
CA GLY A 182 6.32 5.81 -16.57
C GLY A 182 6.71 4.61 -17.44
N THR A 183 6.73 4.79 -18.76
CA THR A 183 7.04 3.71 -19.72
C THR A 183 8.35 2.97 -19.41
N GLU A 184 9.40 3.70 -19.03
CA GLU A 184 10.70 3.11 -18.67
C GLU A 184 10.60 2.21 -17.42
N ASP A 185 9.88 2.66 -16.39
CA ASP A 185 9.71 1.88 -15.17
C ASP A 185 8.82 0.65 -15.41
N GLU A 186 7.78 0.79 -16.24
CA GLU A 186 6.92 -0.33 -16.65
C GLU A 186 7.70 -1.41 -17.41
N GLU A 187 8.51 -1.01 -18.39
CA GLU A 187 9.38 -1.93 -19.15
C GLU A 187 10.39 -2.62 -18.24
N THR A 188 10.99 -1.89 -17.30
CA THR A 188 11.96 -2.48 -16.36
C THR A 188 11.28 -3.47 -15.41
N ILE A 189 10.11 -3.14 -14.86
CA ILE A 189 9.35 -4.04 -13.99
C ILE A 189 8.93 -5.29 -14.77
N ARG A 190 8.50 -5.14 -16.03
CA ARG A 190 8.16 -6.26 -16.91
C ARG A 190 9.36 -7.17 -17.14
N ALA A 191 10.52 -6.61 -17.46
CA ALA A 191 11.75 -7.39 -17.64
C ALA A 191 12.13 -8.18 -16.38
N ILE A 192 12.08 -7.56 -15.20
CA ILE A 192 12.32 -8.25 -13.91
C ILE A 192 11.31 -9.39 -13.70
N CYS A 193 10.05 -9.17 -14.03
CA CYS A 193 9.01 -10.18 -13.88
C CYS A 193 9.22 -11.35 -14.83
N GLU A 194 9.57 -11.10 -16.09
CA GLU A 194 9.86 -12.13 -17.09
C GLU A 194 11.08 -12.97 -16.69
N GLU A 195 12.17 -12.34 -16.27
CA GLU A 195 13.39 -13.02 -15.82
C GLU A 195 13.12 -13.96 -14.65
N LYS A 196 12.26 -13.54 -13.71
CA LYS A 196 11.93 -14.31 -12.49
C LYS A 196 10.73 -15.25 -12.66
N GLY A 197 10.06 -15.26 -13.82
CA GLY A 197 8.83 -16.02 -14.02
C GLY A 197 7.64 -15.52 -13.18
N ILE A 198 7.65 -14.25 -12.78
CA ILE A 198 6.54 -13.59 -12.08
C ILE A 198 5.45 -13.24 -13.09
N ARG A 199 4.21 -13.62 -12.79
CA ARG A 199 3.05 -13.15 -13.55
C ARG A 199 2.77 -11.69 -13.22
N LEU A 200 3.08 -10.80 -14.15
CA LEU A 200 2.73 -9.38 -14.07
C LEU A 200 1.30 -9.15 -14.59
N THR A 201 0.54 -8.32 -13.89
CA THR A 201 -0.76 -7.83 -14.33
C THR A 201 -0.83 -6.32 -14.13
N CYS A 202 -1.02 -5.57 -15.21
CA CYS A 202 -1.15 -4.11 -15.21
C CYS A 202 -2.53 -3.70 -15.76
N PHE A 203 -3.23 -2.76 -15.11
CA PHE A 203 -4.55 -2.24 -15.53
C PHE A 203 -4.65 -0.72 -15.38
#